data_AF-A0A2E0YZU8-F1
#
_entry.id   AF-A0A2E0YZU8-F1
#
_cell.length_a   1.000
_cell.length_b   1.000
_cell.length_c   1.000
_cell.angle_alpha   90.00
_cell.angle_beta   90.00
_cell.angle_gamma   90.00
#
_symmetry.space_group_name_H-M   'P 1'
#
loop_
_entity.id
_entity.type
_entity.pdbx_description
1 polymer ?
#
loop_
_entity_poly.entity_id
_entity_poly.type
_entity_poly.pdbx_seq_one_letter_code
_entity_poly.pdbx_strand_id
1 'polypeptide(L)'
;MNNCLAVNRPTAHGRAATWLAAFLALCLVGCVQTKTTPGYARAGDHIVIGLGGAERNLGGATVLKAADLSIVLTDANDVQHTLEARFIFRSFADYASQMTTYTMDGTLDDVGLSGMVPYDGGWFVVSPLTTPGNYNNPLPLAVGPATIAVTSAKLTNTAGALEGDLSAIPIEIIAGTSPQDTDFTRQFTGYKADPDRFFITPDDLTGITEVGGAFLVVEYNDESFFDEGIAPTVVPLNHNPYVQLSYNVVPNGDGTGRIYVTLINPAGFTTPAGASPNSSLLSDLGVQLVYFPTGSAAQAKTVFSLDLVASYYMDINGFPLGSVAPVLTHVQDL
;
A
#
# COMPACT_ATOMS: atom_id res chain seq x y z
N MET A 1 65.27 -8.78 36.10
CA MET A 1 65.17 -7.94 34.89
C MET A 1 63.71 -7.96 34.47
N ASN A 2 62.95 -6.95 34.90
CA ASN A 2 61.50 -6.86 34.72
C ASN A 2 61.18 -5.85 33.62
N ASN A 3 60.46 -6.27 32.58
CA ASN A 3 59.89 -5.37 31.56
C ASN A 3 58.47 -4.96 31.99
N CYS A 4 58.27 -3.65 32.22
CA CYS A 4 56.96 -3.03 32.32
C CYS A 4 56.47 -2.62 30.92
N LEU A 5 55.34 -3.17 30.47
CA LEU A 5 54.59 -2.68 29.31
C LEU A 5 53.67 -1.54 29.75
N ALA A 6 53.91 -0.35 29.18
CA ALA A 6 53.07 0.83 29.40
C ALA A 6 51.76 0.72 28.62
N VAL A 7 50.64 0.77 29.34
CA VAL A 7 49.29 0.89 28.78
C VAL A 7 49.04 2.34 28.40
N ASN A 8 49.02 2.65 27.10
CA ASN A 8 48.59 3.95 26.61
C ASN A 8 47.08 4.10 26.81
N ARG A 9 46.67 4.99 27.73
CA ARG A 9 45.28 5.43 27.86
C ARG A 9 44.99 6.51 26.80
N PRO A 10 43.97 6.35 25.94
CA PRO A 10 43.60 7.40 25.01
C PRO A 10 43.05 8.62 25.76
N THR A 11 43.49 9.80 25.36
CA THR A 11 43.07 11.09 25.91
C THR A 11 41.60 11.37 25.58
N ALA A 12 40.89 12.04 26.50
CA ALA A 12 39.44 12.23 26.47
C ALA A 12 38.89 12.91 25.20
N HIS A 13 39.72 13.65 24.46
CA HIS A 13 39.33 14.29 23.19
C HIS A 13 39.21 13.32 22.01
N GLY A 14 39.89 12.17 22.05
CA GLY A 14 39.77 11.17 20.98
C GLY A 14 38.40 10.47 20.98
N ARG A 15 37.82 10.26 22.17
CA ARG A 15 36.55 9.51 22.33
C ARG A 15 35.36 10.26 21.77
N ALA A 16 35.27 11.58 21.98
CA ALA A 16 34.15 12.38 21.48
C ALA A 16 34.07 12.38 19.95
N ALA A 17 35.21 12.44 19.25
CA ALA A 17 35.26 12.37 17.80
C ALA A 17 34.88 10.97 17.27
N THR A 18 35.25 9.89 17.98
CA THR A 18 34.84 8.53 17.57
C THR A 18 33.35 8.29 17.79
N TRP A 19 32.78 8.80 18.90
CA TRP A 19 31.34 8.71 19.16
C TRP A 19 30.52 9.56 18.18
N LEU A 20 30.99 10.76 17.83
CA LEU A 20 30.33 11.61 16.85
C LEU A 20 30.41 11.02 15.43
N ALA A 21 31.54 10.42 15.04
CA ALA A 21 31.67 9.73 13.76
C ALA A 21 30.83 8.45 13.69
N ALA A 22 30.74 7.68 14.79
CA ALA A 22 29.86 6.51 14.86
C ALA A 22 28.37 6.89 14.87
N PHE A 23 28.01 7.99 15.54
CA PHE A 23 26.64 8.51 15.56
C PHE A 23 26.25 9.11 14.20
N LEU A 24 27.14 9.87 13.55
CA LEU A 24 26.91 10.33 12.17
C LEU A 24 26.84 9.17 11.18
N ALA A 25 27.67 8.13 11.33
CA ALA A 25 27.57 6.93 10.53
C ALA A 25 26.21 6.25 10.75
N LEU A 26 25.76 6.07 12.01
CA LEU A 26 24.42 5.54 12.33
C LEU A 26 23.27 6.40 11.77
N CYS A 27 23.41 7.72 11.80
CA CYS A 27 22.42 8.64 11.24
C CYS A 27 22.41 8.64 9.70
N LEU A 28 23.54 8.31 9.05
CA LEU A 28 23.63 8.17 7.60
C LEU A 28 23.18 6.78 7.09
N VAL A 29 23.18 5.74 7.93
CA VAL A 29 22.51 4.45 7.63
C VAL A 29 21.05 4.41 8.07
N GLY A 30 20.52 5.53 8.58
CA GLY A 30 19.11 5.74 8.88
C GLY A 30 18.25 5.86 7.63
N CYS A 31 18.46 5.01 6.62
CA CYS A 31 17.41 4.74 5.65
C CYS A 31 16.40 3.85 6.37
N VAL A 32 15.23 4.41 6.68
CA VAL A 32 14.03 3.63 6.92
C VAL A 32 13.71 2.96 5.58
N GLN A 33 14.40 1.87 5.27
CA GLN A 33 13.99 0.99 4.20
C GLN A 33 12.66 0.39 4.67
N THR A 34 11.57 0.81 4.05
CA THR A 34 10.29 0.11 4.15
C THR A 34 10.49 -1.28 3.56
N LYS A 35 10.92 -2.24 4.39
CA LYS A 35 11.27 -3.58 3.93
C LYS A 35 10.03 -4.25 3.35
N THR A 36 10.16 -4.72 2.11
CA THR A 36 9.17 -5.53 1.38
C THR A 36 9.15 -7.00 1.84
N THR A 37 9.93 -7.33 2.87
CA THR A 37 10.03 -8.63 3.55
C THR A 37 10.00 -8.43 5.07
N PRO A 38 9.50 -9.43 5.82
CA PRO A 38 9.50 -9.34 7.28
C PRO A 38 10.96 -9.27 7.75
N GLY A 39 11.25 -8.37 8.70
CA GLY A 39 12.61 -8.14 9.17
C GLY A 39 13.23 -9.35 9.88
N TYR A 40 12.41 -10.35 10.22
CA TYR A 40 12.80 -11.61 10.83
C TYR A 40 11.89 -12.76 10.37
N ALA A 41 12.38 -14.00 10.42
CA ALA A 41 11.59 -15.20 10.20
C ALA A 41 12.13 -16.39 11.03
N ARG A 42 11.30 -17.41 11.21
CA ARG A 42 11.65 -18.72 11.78
C ARG A 42 11.61 -19.78 10.70
N ALA A 43 12.31 -20.90 10.95
CA ALA A 43 12.15 -22.07 10.11
C ALA A 43 10.67 -22.52 10.06
N GLY A 44 10.17 -22.83 8.87
CA GLY A 44 8.76 -23.20 8.64
C GLY A 44 7.82 -22.04 8.34
N ASP A 45 8.24 -20.78 8.52
CA ASP A 45 7.38 -19.63 8.22
C ASP A 45 7.06 -19.51 6.73
N HIS A 46 5.93 -18.87 6.44
CA HIS A 46 5.57 -18.45 5.08
C HIS A 46 5.96 -16.98 4.90
N ILE A 47 7.12 -16.72 4.32
CA ILE A 47 7.52 -15.34 4.05
C ILE A 47 6.82 -14.83 2.80
N VAL A 48 6.48 -13.55 2.79
CA VAL A 48 6.02 -12.86 1.59
C VAL A 48 7.08 -11.86 1.15
N ILE A 49 7.35 -11.88 -0.15
CA ILE A 49 8.41 -11.09 -0.78
C ILE A 49 7.77 -10.21 -1.84
N GLY A 50 7.91 -8.90 -1.70
CA GLY A 50 7.61 -7.96 -2.77
C GLY A 50 8.58 -8.10 -3.94
N LEU A 51 8.06 -8.20 -5.15
CA LEU A 51 8.81 -8.39 -6.40
C LEU A 51 8.90 -7.09 -7.23
N GLY A 52 8.35 -5.98 -6.72
CA GLY A 52 8.27 -4.67 -7.38
C GLY A 52 6.93 -4.41 -8.08
N GLY A 53 6.81 -3.23 -8.70
CA GLY A 53 5.61 -2.72 -9.37
C GLY A 53 5.04 -3.66 -10.44
N ALA A 54 3.71 -3.76 -10.55
CA ALA A 54 3.10 -4.75 -11.45
C ALA A 54 3.22 -4.38 -12.93
N GLU A 55 3.06 -3.10 -13.25
CA GLU A 55 3.25 -2.51 -14.57
C GLU A 55 4.74 -2.27 -14.88
N ARG A 56 5.57 -1.92 -13.88
CA ARG A 56 7.00 -1.62 -14.11
C ARG A 56 7.88 -2.84 -14.31
N ASN A 57 7.48 -3.98 -13.75
CA ASN A 57 8.13 -5.25 -14.03
C ASN A 57 7.76 -5.83 -15.41
N LEU A 58 7.06 -5.09 -16.29
CA LEU A 58 6.73 -5.54 -17.64
C LEU A 58 7.96 -5.54 -18.57
N GLY A 59 8.83 -6.54 -18.40
CA GLY A 59 9.73 -7.03 -19.45
C GLY A 59 8.99 -7.78 -20.59
N GLY A 60 7.75 -7.39 -20.92
CA GLY A 60 6.97 -7.96 -22.04
C GLY A 60 6.08 -9.17 -21.73
N ALA A 61 5.96 -9.65 -20.48
CA ALA A 61 5.07 -10.75 -20.12
C ALA A 61 3.90 -10.28 -19.24
N THR A 62 2.67 -10.42 -19.73
CA THR A 62 1.43 -10.02 -19.02
C THR A 62 1.13 -10.83 -17.75
N VAL A 63 1.87 -11.91 -17.48
CA VAL A 63 1.65 -12.82 -16.34
C VAL A 63 2.98 -13.36 -15.80
N LEU A 64 3.24 -13.10 -14.50
CA LEU A 64 4.29 -13.74 -13.70
C LEU A 64 3.71 -14.95 -12.95
N LYS A 65 4.38 -16.10 -13.03
CA LYS A 65 3.98 -17.35 -12.39
C LYS A 65 5.04 -17.81 -11.40
N ALA A 66 4.65 -18.60 -10.39
CA ALA A 66 5.57 -19.14 -9.40
C ALA A 66 6.79 -19.86 -10.02
N ALA A 67 6.55 -20.62 -11.10
CA ALA A 67 7.60 -21.34 -11.84
C ALA A 67 8.58 -20.42 -12.61
N ASP A 68 8.27 -19.12 -12.75
CA ASP A 68 9.17 -18.15 -13.37
C ASP A 68 10.23 -17.61 -12.40
N LEU A 69 10.14 -17.95 -11.10
CA LEU A 69 11.02 -17.42 -10.05
C LEU A 69 12.05 -18.46 -9.61
N SER A 70 13.27 -18.00 -9.38
CA SER A 70 14.28 -18.72 -8.60
C SER A 70 14.54 -17.94 -7.32
N ILE A 71 14.23 -18.56 -6.18
CA ILE A 71 14.36 -17.98 -4.84
C ILE A 71 15.42 -18.77 -4.06
N VAL A 72 16.46 -18.06 -3.60
CA VAL A 72 17.56 -18.65 -2.81
C VAL A 72 17.71 -17.88 -1.52
N LEU A 73 17.71 -18.59 -0.39
CA LEU A 73 18.04 -18.05 0.91
C LEU A 73 19.48 -18.45 1.27
N THR A 74 20.31 -17.48 1.65
CA THR A 74 21.63 -17.73 2.24
C THR A 74 21.53 -17.42 3.74
N ASP A 75 21.77 -18.43 4.59
CA ASP A 75 21.66 -18.27 6.05
C ASP A 75 22.95 -17.73 6.69
N ALA A 76 22.93 -17.57 8.01
CA ALA A 76 24.06 -17.01 8.78
C ALA A 76 25.35 -17.84 8.74
N ASN A 77 25.29 -19.09 8.26
CA ASN A 77 26.45 -19.96 8.06
C ASN A 77 26.88 -20.01 6.58
N ASP A 78 26.40 -19.08 5.74
CA ASP A 78 26.60 -19.04 4.30
C ASP A 78 26.06 -20.28 3.56
N VAL A 79 25.11 -21.01 4.17
CA VAL A 79 24.46 -22.16 3.52
C VAL A 79 23.31 -21.66 2.65
N GLN A 80 23.33 -22.07 1.38
CA GLN A 80 22.26 -21.76 0.43
C GLN A 80 21.14 -22.80 0.48
N HIS A 81 19.91 -22.31 0.56
CA HIS A 81 18.68 -23.09 0.54
C HIS A 81 17.81 -22.61 -0.63
N THR A 82 17.47 -23.51 -1.55
CA THR A 82 16.49 -23.20 -2.60
C THR A 82 15.09 -23.22 -2.00
N LEU A 83 14.34 -22.13 -2.16
CA LEU A 83 12.97 -22.02 -1.72
C LEU A 83 12.00 -22.25 -2.87
N GLU A 84 10.81 -22.78 -2.54
CA GLU A 84 9.74 -22.93 -3.51
C GLU A 84 8.81 -21.71 -3.47
N ALA A 85 8.46 -21.16 -4.63
CA ALA A 85 7.39 -20.17 -4.73
C ALA A 85 6.05 -20.91 -4.66
N ARG A 86 5.26 -20.68 -3.61
CA ARG A 86 3.98 -21.38 -3.41
C ARG A 86 2.89 -20.80 -4.30
N PHE A 87 2.74 -19.48 -4.27
CA PHE A 87 1.88 -18.75 -5.20
C PHE A 87 2.36 -17.31 -5.34
N ILE A 88 2.03 -16.73 -6.49
CA ILE A 88 2.23 -15.32 -6.80
C ILE A 88 0.87 -14.66 -6.84
N PHE A 89 0.79 -13.45 -6.31
CA PHE A 89 -0.39 -12.61 -6.41
C PHE A 89 0.01 -11.18 -6.72
N ARG A 90 -0.95 -10.41 -7.25
CA ARG A 90 -0.84 -8.96 -7.34
C ARG A 90 -1.58 -8.37 -6.15
N SER A 91 -0.99 -7.40 -5.49
CA SER A 91 -1.73 -6.46 -4.67
C SER A 91 -1.79 -5.15 -5.42
N PHE A 92 -2.98 -4.65 -5.69
CA PHE A 92 -3.12 -3.28 -6.12
C PHE A 92 -3.08 -2.40 -4.88
N ALA A 93 -2.51 -1.22 -5.03
CA ALA A 93 -2.57 -0.25 -3.96
C ALA A 93 -4.02 0.22 -3.84
N ASP A 94 -4.49 0.43 -2.61
CA ASP A 94 -5.74 1.16 -2.38
C ASP A 94 -5.67 2.47 -3.19
N TYR A 95 -6.78 2.93 -3.77
CA TYR A 95 -6.73 4.17 -4.54
C TYR A 95 -6.32 5.38 -3.69
N ALA A 96 -6.56 5.31 -2.37
CA ALA A 96 -6.09 6.23 -1.37
C ALA A 96 -4.69 5.87 -0.84
N SER A 97 -3.98 4.89 -1.39
CA SER A 97 -2.67 4.52 -0.85
C SER A 97 -1.64 5.64 -1.03
N GLN A 98 -0.78 5.81 -0.02
CA GLN A 98 0.31 6.78 -0.06
C GLN A 98 1.23 6.60 -1.29
N MET A 99 1.41 5.37 -1.76
CA MET A 99 2.17 5.08 -2.98
C MET A 99 1.53 5.64 -4.25
N THR A 100 0.20 5.64 -4.32
CA THR A 100 -0.53 6.27 -5.43
C THR A 100 -0.38 7.79 -5.35
N THR A 101 -0.56 8.36 -4.16
CA THR A 101 -0.38 9.79 -3.86
C THR A 101 0.98 10.31 -4.32
N TYR A 102 2.07 9.73 -3.82
CA TYR A 102 3.44 10.14 -4.20
C TYR A 102 3.70 10.10 -5.71
N THR A 103 3.02 9.20 -6.41
CA THR A 103 3.10 9.10 -7.86
C THR A 103 2.34 10.20 -8.57
N MET A 104 1.15 10.57 -8.09
CA MET A 104 0.36 11.67 -8.65
C MET A 104 1.00 13.03 -8.39
N ASP A 105 1.61 13.19 -7.22
CA ASP A 105 2.20 14.45 -6.75
C ASP A 105 3.57 14.74 -7.38
N GLY A 106 4.15 13.75 -8.08
CA GLY A 106 5.49 13.89 -8.68
C GLY A 106 6.63 13.92 -7.66
N THR A 107 6.35 13.63 -6.38
CA THR A 107 7.32 13.57 -5.27
C THR A 107 8.13 12.26 -5.24
N LEU A 108 7.98 11.43 -6.28
CA LEU A 108 8.61 10.12 -6.44
C LEU A 108 10.13 10.10 -6.28
N ASP A 109 10.82 11.11 -6.80
CA ASP A 109 12.29 11.09 -6.85
C ASP A 109 12.89 11.26 -5.45
N ASP A 110 12.23 12.01 -4.57
CA ASP A 110 12.70 12.28 -3.19
C ASP A 110 12.56 11.07 -2.27
N VAL A 111 11.68 10.12 -2.61
CA VAL A 111 11.47 8.86 -1.88
C VAL A 111 12.00 7.62 -2.63
N GLY A 112 12.75 7.82 -3.72
CA GLY A 112 13.39 6.73 -4.47
C GLY A 112 12.41 5.85 -5.25
N LEU A 113 11.30 6.44 -5.71
CA LEU A 113 10.21 5.81 -6.47
C LEU A 113 10.16 6.24 -7.94
N SER A 114 11.26 6.76 -8.47
CA SER A 114 11.33 7.24 -9.85
C SER A 114 10.75 6.21 -10.85
N GLY A 115 9.88 6.68 -11.74
CA GLY A 115 9.23 5.87 -12.76
C GLY A 115 7.99 5.09 -12.32
N MET A 116 7.50 5.24 -11.08
CA MET A 116 6.17 4.74 -10.69
C MET A 116 5.05 5.30 -11.54
N VAL A 117 4.00 4.49 -11.72
CA VAL A 117 2.76 4.88 -12.39
C VAL A 117 1.62 4.82 -11.36
N PRO A 118 0.64 5.75 -11.38
CA PRO A 118 -0.47 5.68 -10.44
C PRO A 118 -1.16 4.32 -10.56
N TYR A 119 -1.46 3.70 -9.42
CA TYR A 119 -2.12 2.39 -9.36
C TYR A 119 -1.31 1.20 -9.92
N ASP A 120 0.01 1.34 -10.06
CA ASP A 120 0.95 0.29 -10.53
C ASP A 120 0.81 -1.03 -9.74
N GLY A 121 0.36 -0.96 -8.48
CA GLY A 121 0.29 -2.14 -7.62
C GLY A 121 1.66 -2.77 -7.40
N GLY A 122 1.69 -4.01 -6.93
CA GLY A 122 2.91 -4.77 -6.74
C GLY A 122 2.70 -6.25 -6.96
N TRP A 123 3.72 -6.92 -7.47
CA TRP A 123 3.81 -8.38 -7.48
C TRP A 123 4.36 -8.87 -6.15
N PHE A 124 3.77 -9.94 -5.63
CA PHE A 124 4.18 -10.57 -4.39
C PHE A 124 4.25 -12.08 -4.57
N VAL A 125 5.22 -12.71 -3.92
CA VAL A 125 5.32 -14.17 -3.85
C VAL A 125 5.30 -14.61 -2.40
N VAL A 126 4.55 -15.67 -2.12
CA VAL A 126 4.64 -16.39 -0.85
C VAL A 126 5.59 -17.57 -1.01
N SER A 127 6.61 -17.64 -0.15
CA SER A 127 7.59 -18.72 -0.16
C SER A 127 7.75 -19.31 1.25
N PRO A 128 7.42 -20.59 1.47
CA PRO A 128 7.66 -21.23 2.75
C PRO A 128 9.15 -21.49 3.00
N LEU A 129 9.59 -21.29 4.23
CA LEU A 129 10.90 -21.67 4.75
C LEU A 129 10.94 -23.16 5.14
N THR A 130 10.48 -23.99 4.22
CA THR A 130 10.39 -25.45 4.32
C THR A 130 11.10 -26.11 3.15
N THR A 131 11.37 -27.42 3.24
CA THR A 131 11.90 -28.18 2.11
C THR A 131 10.92 -28.09 0.91
N PRO A 132 11.39 -27.80 -0.32
CA PRO A 132 10.53 -27.80 -1.51
C PRO A 132 9.72 -29.09 -1.64
N GLY A 133 8.42 -28.97 -1.92
CA GLY A 133 7.47 -30.08 -1.98
C GLY A 133 7.06 -30.68 -0.63
N ASN A 134 7.59 -30.19 0.51
CA ASN A 134 7.24 -30.68 1.84
C ASN A 134 7.08 -29.55 2.87
N TYR A 135 5.88 -28.96 2.90
CA TYR A 135 5.51 -27.84 3.78
C TYR A 135 5.49 -28.17 5.28
N ASN A 136 5.60 -29.44 5.66
CA ASN A 136 5.65 -29.86 7.07
C ASN A 136 7.08 -30.04 7.57
N ASN A 137 8.09 -29.83 6.71
CA ASN A 137 9.50 -30.00 7.05
C ASN A 137 10.26 -28.67 6.99
N PRO A 138 10.37 -27.93 8.11
CA PRO A 138 11.13 -26.69 8.20
C PRO A 138 12.57 -26.85 7.70
N LEU A 139 13.11 -25.82 7.05
CA LEU A 139 14.52 -25.80 6.68
C LEU A 139 15.42 -25.71 7.91
N PRO A 140 16.59 -26.36 7.93
CA PRO A 140 17.54 -26.28 9.03
C PRO A 140 18.34 -24.97 8.95
N LEU A 141 17.68 -23.84 9.17
CA LEU A 141 18.27 -22.51 9.03
C LEU A 141 19.14 -22.14 10.22
N ALA A 142 20.34 -21.60 9.95
CA ALA A 142 21.18 -20.99 10.97
C ALA A 142 20.56 -19.70 11.50
N VAL A 143 20.52 -19.54 12.83
CA VAL A 143 20.06 -18.30 13.48
C VAL A 143 21.07 -17.18 13.21
N GLY A 144 20.57 -16.01 12.82
CA GLY A 144 21.37 -14.82 12.53
C GLY A 144 20.97 -14.13 11.22
N PRO A 145 21.81 -13.20 10.74
CA PRO A 145 21.58 -12.50 9.49
C PRO A 145 21.54 -13.46 8.30
N ALA A 146 20.59 -13.25 7.42
CA ALA A 146 20.40 -14.03 6.19
C ALA A 146 20.00 -13.10 5.03
N THR A 147 20.13 -13.60 3.81
CA THR A 147 19.72 -12.88 2.60
C THR A 147 18.85 -13.76 1.71
N ILE A 148 17.88 -13.15 1.04
CA ILE A 148 17.05 -13.80 0.04
C ILE A 148 17.33 -13.16 -1.31
N ALA A 149 17.70 -13.97 -2.29
CA ALA A 149 17.82 -13.57 -3.68
C ALA A 149 16.64 -14.11 -4.48
N VAL A 150 15.96 -13.23 -5.21
CA VAL A 150 14.90 -13.58 -6.17
C VAL A 150 15.35 -13.18 -7.56
N THR A 151 15.28 -14.12 -8.50
CA THR A 151 15.62 -13.88 -9.90
C THR A 151 14.54 -14.40 -10.82
N SER A 152 14.29 -13.67 -11.91
CA SER A 152 13.41 -14.07 -13.00
C SER A 152 13.75 -13.29 -14.25
N ALA A 153 13.70 -13.93 -15.42
CA ALA A 153 13.84 -13.23 -16.71
C ALA A 153 12.65 -12.27 -16.99
N LYS A 154 11.55 -12.40 -16.25
CA LYS A 154 10.35 -11.57 -16.37
C LYS A 154 10.31 -10.42 -15.35
N LEU A 155 11.26 -10.36 -14.43
CA LEU A 155 11.36 -9.28 -13.45
C LEU A 155 12.52 -8.36 -13.81
N THR A 156 12.33 -7.07 -13.56
CA THR A 156 13.43 -6.11 -13.60
C THR A 156 13.76 -5.76 -12.16
N ASN A 157 14.96 -6.11 -11.71
CA ASN A 157 15.42 -5.70 -10.39
C ASN A 157 15.76 -4.21 -10.44
N THR A 158 14.83 -3.37 -9.98
CA THR A 158 14.99 -1.91 -9.92
C THR A 158 15.98 -1.50 -8.84
N ALA A 159 16.18 -2.34 -7.81
CA ALA A 159 16.94 -2.01 -6.60
C ALA A 159 16.51 -0.66 -5.98
N GLY A 160 15.23 -0.31 -6.12
CA GLY A 160 14.68 0.95 -5.63
C GLY A 160 14.61 1.00 -4.10
N ALA A 161 14.66 2.20 -3.51
CA ALA A 161 14.73 2.38 -2.06
C ALA A 161 13.53 1.75 -1.31
N LEU A 162 12.33 1.78 -1.91
CA LEU A 162 11.12 1.22 -1.30
C LEU A 162 10.74 -0.17 -1.83
N GLU A 163 11.30 -0.61 -2.96
CA GLU A 163 11.08 -1.96 -3.52
C GLU A 163 12.09 -2.98 -2.99
N GLY A 164 13.29 -2.50 -2.65
CA GLY A 164 14.43 -3.32 -2.25
C GLY A 164 15.21 -3.87 -3.45
N ASP A 165 16.40 -4.40 -3.16
CA ASP A 165 17.22 -5.11 -4.14
C ASP A 165 16.89 -6.60 -4.11
N LEU A 166 16.28 -7.10 -5.19
CA LEU A 166 15.90 -8.51 -5.29
C LEU A 166 17.11 -9.45 -5.30
N SER A 167 18.32 -8.97 -5.53
CA SER A 167 19.54 -9.80 -5.50
C SER A 167 20.02 -10.12 -4.08
N ALA A 168 19.62 -9.33 -3.08
CA ALA A 168 20.06 -9.50 -1.69
C ALA A 168 19.11 -8.83 -0.70
N ILE A 169 17.94 -9.43 -0.49
CA ILE A 169 16.94 -8.94 0.46
C ILE A 169 17.32 -9.38 1.88
N PRO A 170 17.61 -8.44 2.81
CA PRO A 170 18.09 -8.79 4.15
C PRO A 170 16.96 -9.23 5.09
N ILE A 171 17.13 -10.38 5.74
CA ILE A 171 16.23 -10.95 6.74
C ILE A 171 17.02 -11.49 7.94
N GLU A 172 16.43 -11.51 9.13
CA GLU A 172 17.03 -12.14 10.32
C GLU A 172 16.36 -13.50 10.60
N ILE A 173 17.11 -14.59 10.64
CA ILE A 173 16.57 -15.87 11.10
C ILE A 173 16.64 -15.92 12.62
N ILE A 174 15.49 -16.02 13.27
CA ILE A 174 15.38 -16.16 14.72
C ILE A 174 15.10 -17.61 15.11
N ALA A 175 15.47 -17.96 16.34
CA ALA A 175 15.27 -19.32 16.84
C ALA A 175 13.79 -19.73 16.90
N GLY A 176 13.55 -21.02 16.68
CA GLY A 176 12.23 -21.66 16.75
C GLY A 176 11.68 -22.07 15.39
N THR A 177 10.46 -22.59 15.42
CA THR A 177 9.67 -22.88 14.21
C THR A 177 8.31 -22.24 14.33
N SER A 178 7.72 -21.84 13.21
CA SER A 178 6.37 -21.27 13.18
C SER A 178 5.68 -21.62 11.86
N PRO A 179 4.37 -21.92 11.87
CA PRO A 179 3.63 -22.20 10.64
C PRO A 179 3.04 -20.94 9.98
N GLN A 180 3.13 -19.77 10.63
CA GLN A 180 2.47 -18.53 10.19
C GLN A 180 3.39 -17.32 10.35
N ASP A 181 3.44 -16.48 9.32
CA ASP A 181 4.04 -15.15 9.41
C ASP A 181 3.08 -14.22 10.15
N THR A 182 3.48 -13.78 11.35
CA THR A 182 2.70 -12.85 12.17
C THR A 182 2.89 -11.38 11.76
N ASP A 183 3.80 -11.09 10.83
CA ASP A 183 4.20 -9.71 10.48
C ASP A 183 3.95 -9.32 9.01
N PHE A 184 3.17 -10.14 8.29
CA PHE A 184 2.75 -9.92 6.90
C PHE A 184 2.25 -8.48 6.64
N THR A 185 1.49 -7.91 7.57
CA THR A 185 0.86 -6.57 7.40
C THR A 185 1.86 -5.41 7.35
N ARG A 186 3.08 -5.57 7.88
CA ARG A 186 4.12 -4.51 7.84
C ARG A 186 4.80 -4.39 6.47
N GLN A 187 4.72 -5.43 5.65
CA GLN A 187 5.36 -5.51 4.33
C GLN A 187 4.65 -4.65 3.27
N PHE A 188 3.44 -4.17 3.58
CA PHE A 188 2.58 -3.38 2.68
C PHE A 188 2.43 -1.93 3.15
N THR A 189 3.39 -1.38 3.91
CA THR A 189 3.21 -0.09 4.60
C THR A 189 2.87 1.08 3.66
N GLY A 190 3.40 1.12 2.43
CA GLY A 190 3.00 2.12 1.42
C GLY A 190 1.70 1.80 0.66
N TYR A 191 1.26 0.55 0.70
CA TYR A 191 -0.03 0.11 0.12
C TYR A 191 -1.19 0.27 1.09
N LYS A 192 -0.93 0.86 2.28
CA LYS A 192 -1.98 1.24 3.22
C LYS A 192 -2.70 2.47 2.70
N ALA A 193 -4.01 2.46 2.88
CA ALA A 193 -4.86 3.58 2.54
C ALA A 193 -4.52 4.81 3.40
N ASP A 194 -4.58 6.01 2.81
CA ASP A 194 -4.28 7.28 3.46
C ASP A 194 -5.10 7.41 4.75
N PRO A 195 -4.49 7.79 5.88
CA PRO A 195 -5.24 8.00 7.11
C PRO A 195 -6.28 9.13 7.03
N ASP A 196 -6.21 10.05 6.06
CA ASP A 196 -7.12 11.19 5.95
C ASP A 196 -7.94 11.13 4.65
N ARG A 197 -9.24 10.81 4.81
CA ARG A 197 -10.22 10.71 3.71
C ARG A 197 -11.63 10.92 4.22
N PHE A 198 -12.54 11.24 3.31
CA PHE A 198 -13.97 11.15 3.56
C PHE A 198 -14.59 9.95 2.86
N PHE A 199 -15.61 9.39 3.48
CA PHE A 199 -16.53 8.43 2.91
C PHE A 199 -17.82 9.14 2.52
N ILE A 200 -18.32 8.89 1.31
CA ILE A 200 -19.65 9.34 0.89
C ILE A 200 -20.50 8.09 0.68
N THR A 201 -21.38 7.81 1.65
CA THR A 201 -22.24 6.63 1.68
C THR A 201 -23.71 7.02 1.87
N PRO A 202 -24.65 6.12 1.55
CA PRO A 202 -26.06 6.26 1.90
C PRO A 202 -26.25 6.45 3.42
N ASP A 203 -27.24 7.24 3.81
CA ASP A 203 -27.69 7.38 5.20
C ASP A 203 -28.44 6.14 5.70
N ASP A 204 -29.38 5.65 4.89
CA ASP A 204 -30.21 4.48 5.19
C ASP A 204 -30.53 3.70 3.91
N LEU A 205 -30.26 2.40 3.94
CA LEU A 205 -30.59 1.45 2.88
C LEU A 205 -31.69 0.47 3.30
N THR A 206 -32.34 0.70 4.44
CA THR A 206 -33.39 -0.18 4.96
C THR A 206 -34.53 -0.30 3.95
N GLY A 207 -34.81 -1.53 3.53
CA GLY A 207 -35.86 -1.82 2.54
C GLY A 207 -35.45 -1.56 1.08
N ILE A 208 -34.25 -1.04 0.83
CA ILE A 208 -33.68 -0.92 -0.51
C ILE A 208 -32.99 -2.24 -0.86
N THR A 209 -33.39 -2.87 -1.97
CA THR A 209 -32.80 -4.13 -2.41
C THR A 209 -31.79 -3.98 -3.54
N GLU A 210 -31.85 -2.86 -4.26
CA GLU A 210 -31.06 -2.58 -5.45
C GLU A 210 -30.92 -1.06 -5.69
N VAL A 211 -29.74 -0.63 -6.11
CA VAL A 211 -29.41 0.75 -6.50
C VAL A 211 -28.54 0.70 -7.77
N GLY A 212 -28.75 1.58 -8.75
CA GLY A 212 -27.94 1.64 -9.98
C GLY A 212 -26.66 2.45 -9.82
N GLY A 213 -26.66 3.45 -8.94
CA GLY A 213 -25.51 4.31 -8.73
C GLY A 213 -25.80 5.56 -7.91
N ALA A 214 -24.92 6.56 -8.05
CA ALA A 214 -25.03 7.85 -7.39
C ALA A 214 -24.50 8.98 -8.29
N PHE A 215 -25.12 10.15 -8.17
CA PHE A 215 -24.55 11.42 -8.61
C PHE A 215 -24.29 12.27 -7.37
N LEU A 216 -23.06 12.69 -7.15
CA LEU A 216 -22.65 13.41 -5.95
C LEU A 216 -21.97 14.72 -6.34
N VAL A 217 -22.25 15.77 -5.59
CA VAL A 217 -21.61 17.08 -5.72
C VAL A 217 -20.99 17.43 -4.37
N VAL A 218 -19.67 17.39 -4.32
CA VAL A 218 -18.90 17.81 -3.15
C VAL A 218 -18.44 19.24 -3.37
N GLU A 219 -18.58 20.10 -2.37
CA GLU A 219 -18.07 21.45 -2.38
C GLU A 219 -16.83 21.53 -1.49
N TYR A 220 -15.82 22.27 -1.93
CA TYR A 220 -14.71 22.69 -1.09
C TYR A 220 -14.63 24.22 -1.05
N ASN A 221 -14.29 24.77 0.10
CA ASN A 221 -14.28 26.22 0.33
C ASN A 221 -12.89 26.84 0.54
N ASP A 222 -11.82 26.03 0.48
CA ASP A 222 -10.44 26.49 0.63
C ASP A 222 -9.44 25.59 -0.13
N GLU A 223 -9.00 26.02 -1.31
CA GLU A 223 -7.98 25.33 -2.12
C GLU A 223 -6.58 25.38 -1.49
N SER A 224 -6.30 26.33 -0.58
CA SER A 224 -5.00 26.37 0.09
C SER A 224 -4.80 25.20 1.06
N PHE A 225 -5.89 24.49 1.38
CA PHE A 225 -5.87 23.25 2.13
C PHE A 225 -5.21 22.10 1.35
N PHE A 226 -5.14 22.20 0.03
CA PHE A 226 -4.57 21.17 -0.84
C PHE A 226 -3.07 21.40 -1.00
N ASP A 227 -2.28 20.42 -0.60
CA ASP A 227 -0.83 20.48 -0.71
C ASP A 227 -0.41 20.62 -2.17
N GLU A 228 0.53 21.53 -2.42
CA GLU A 228 1.05 21.87 -3.75
C GLU A 228 -0.02 22.17 -4.84
N GLY A 229 -1.26 22.48 -4.44
CA GLY A 229 -2.39 22.67 -5.36
C GLY A 229 -2.91 21.38 -6.00
N ILE A 230 -2.60 20.22 -5.41
CA ILE A 230 -3.05 18.91 -5.90
C ILE A 230 -4.54 18.76 -5.62
N ALA A 231 -5.33 18.70 -6.69
CA ALA A 231 -6.77 18.54 -6.57
C ALA A 231 -7.15 17.21 -5.90
N PRO A 232 -8.23 17.18 -5.11
CA PRO A 232 -8.71 15.96 -4.48
C PRO A 232 -9.15 14.89 -5.51
N THR A 233 -9.04 13.64 -5.10
CA THR A 233 -9.29 12.45 -5.92
C THR A 233 -10.51 11.71 -5.40
N VAL A 234 -11.32 11.14 -6.30
CA VAL A 234 -12.49 10.34 -5.91
C VAL A 234 -12.33 8.92 -6.41
N VAL A 235 -12.67 7.96 -5.56
CA VAL A 235 -12.42 6.53 -5.80
C VAL A 235 -13.61 5.71 -5.28
N PRO A 236 -13.95 4.54 -5.86
CA PRO A 236 -15.03 3.71 -5.32
C PRO A 236 -14.66 3.11 -3.96
N LEU A 237 -15.65 2.78 -3.13
CA LEU A 237 -15.38 2.10 -1.85
C LEU A 237 -14.84 0.69 -2.00
N ASN A 238 -15.19 0.01 -3.09
CA ASN A 238 -14.74 -1.33 -3.42
C ASN A 238 -14.16 -1.36 -4.83
N HIS A 239 -13.10 -2.15 -5.02
CA HIS A 239 -12.42 -2.38 -6.29
C HIS A 239 -13.18 -3.35 -7.22
N ASN A 240 -14.51 -3.24 -7.30
CA ASN A 240 -15.29 -4.07 -8.20
C ASN A 240 -15.12 -3.57 -9.66
N PRO A 241 -14.63 -4.41 -10.60
CA PRO A 241 -14.35 -3.99 -11.98
C PRO A 241 -15.60 -3.60 -12.79
N TYR A 242 -16.79 -3.92 -12.30
CA TYR A 242 -18.06 -3.54 -12.94
C TYR A 242 -18.59 -2.19 -12.48
N VAL A 243 -17.97 -1.59 -11.46
CA VAL A 243 -18.28 -0.24 -11.00
C VAL A 243 -17.52 0.76 -11.85
N GLN A 244 -18.28 1.67 -12.46
CA GLN A 244 -17.77 2.79 -13.24
C GLN A 244 -17.81 4.03 -12.37
N LEU A 245 -16.68 4.74 -12.31
CA LEU A 245 -16.57 6.03 -11.66
C LEU A 245 -16.09 7.05 -12.67
N SER A 246 -16.77 8.19 -12.72
CA SER A 246 -16.31 9.38 -13.42
C SER A 246 -16.41 10.55 -12.46
N TYR A 247 -15.40 11.40 -12.41
CA TYR A 247 -15.47 12.64 -11.63
C TYR A 247 -14.79 13.79 -12.35
N ASN A 248 -15.16 15.01 -11.97
CA ASN A 248 -14.57 16.23 -12.49
C ASN A 248 -14.46 17.27 -11.37
N VAL A 249 -13.27 17.83 -11.20
CA VAL A 249 -13.00 18.91 -10.24
C VAL A 249 -13.07 20.24 -10.99
N VAL A 250 -13.94 21.14 -10.55
CA VAL A 250 -14.20 22.45 -11.17
C VAL A 250 -13.88 23.55 -10.15
N PRO A 251 -12.71 24.21 -10.27
CA PRO A 251 -12.38 25.35 -9.43
C PRO A 251 -13.21 26.57 -9.85
N ASN A 252 -13.64 27.37 -8.87
CA ASN A 252 -14.34 28.64 -9.11
C ASN A 252 -13.37 29.81 -9.34
N GLY A 253 -12.08 29.63 -9.06
CA GLY A 253 -11.03 30.65 -9.20
C GLY A 253 -10.91 31.64 -8.04
N ASP A 254 -11.65 31.42 -6.96
CA ASP A 254 -11.63 32.20 -5.72
C ASP A 254 -11.16 31.39 -4.49
N GLY A 255 -10.54 30.23 -4.73
CA GLY A 255 -10.16 29.28 -3.69
C GLY A 255 -11.30 28.36 -3.26
N THR A 256 -12.46 28.41 -3.92
CA THR A 256 -13.55 27.44 -3.74
C THR A 256 -13.76 26.62 -5.02
N GLY A 257 -14.51 25.53 -4.93
CA GLY A 257 -14.86 24.74 -6.10
C GLY A 257 -15.74 23.55 -5.80
N ARG A 258 -15.97 22.75 -6.84
CA ARG A 258 -16.91 21.62 -6.81
C ARG A 258 -16.31 20.38 -7.45
N ILE A 259 -16.64 19.23 -6.88
CA ILE A 259 -16.30 17.93 -7.41
C ILE A 259 -17.60 17.25 -7.79
N TYR A 260 -17.79 17.04 -9.09
CA TYR A 260 -18.92 16.29 -9.62
C TYR A 260 -18.51 14.84 -9.74
N VAL A 261 -19.28 13.92 -9.17
CA VAL A 261 -18.97 12.50 -9.12
C VAL A 261 -20.16 11.72 -9.66
N THR A 262 -19.91 10.78 -10.55
CA THR A 262 -20.88 9.80 -11.03
C THR A 262 -20.34 8.41 -10.77
N LEU A 263 -21.05 7.64 -9.94
CA LEU A 263 -20.77 6.24 -9.63
C LEU A 263 -21.90 5.39 -10.22
N ILE A 264 -21.58 4.40 -11.05
CA ILE A 264 -22.58 3.55 -11.71
C ILE A 264 -22.12 2.09 -11.67
N ASN A 265 -23.02 1.17 -11.34
CA ASN A 265 -22.87 -0.24 -11.71
C ASN A 265 -24.06 -0.62 -12.62
N PRO A 266 -23.84 -0.93 -13.91
CA PRO A 266 -24.93 -1.32 -14.82
C PRO A 266 -25.70 -2.58 -14.38
N ALA A 267 -25.09 -3.45 -13.57
CA ALA A 267 -25.72 -4.63 -12.97
C ALA A 267 -26.23 -4.38 -11.54
N GLY A 268 -26.15 -3.14 -11.05
CA GLY A 268 -26.65 -2.70 -9.75
C GLY A 268 -25.73 -2.99 -8.56
N PHE A 269 -26.00 -2.26 -7.48
CA PHE A 269 -25.58 -2.53 -6.11
C PHE A 269 -26.75 -3.22 -5.41
N THR A 270 -26.58 -4.47 -4.99
CA THR A 270 -27.68 -5.33 -4.53
C THR A 270 -27.42 -5.91 -3.14
N THR A 271 -28.47 -6.39 -2.49
CA THR A 271 -28.31 -7.22 -1.28
C THR A 271 -27.58 -8.53 -1.63
N PRO A 272 -26.95 -9.22 -0.65
CA PRO A 272 -26.34 -10.52 -0.90
C PRO A 272 -27.28 -11.56 -1.55
N ALA A 273 -28.59 -11.46 -1.31
CA ALA A 273 -29.59 -12.34 -1.93
C ALA A 273 -29.86 -12.03 -3.41
N GLY A 274 -29.65 -10.79 -3.84
CA GLY A 274 -29.81 -10.33 -5.22
C GLY A 274 -28.51 -10.30 -6.03
N ALA A 275 -27.38 -10.63 -5.41
CA ALA A 275 -26.07 -10.51 -6.04
C ALA A 275 -25.92 -11.45 -7.25
N SER A 276 -25.44 -10.88 -8.34
CA SER A 276 -25.00 -11.57 -9.55
C SER A 276 -23.47 -11.45 -9.70
N PRO A 277 -22.84 -12.20 -10.63
CA PRO A 277 -21.41 -12.08 -10.90
C PRO A 277 -20.94 -10.68 -11.32
N ASN A 278 -21.85 -9.82 -11.78
CA ASN A 278 -21.53 -8.48 -12.29
C ASN A 278 -21.99 -7.35 -11.35
N SER A 279 -22.84 -7.64 -10.36
CA SER A 279 -23.32 -6.63 -9.40
C SER A 279 -22.29 -6.38 -8.29
N SER A 280 -22.45 -5.26 -7.59
CA SER A 280 -21.77 -4.98 -6.32
C SER A 280 -22.71 -5.20 -5.14
N LEU A 281 -22.17 -5.27 -3.92
CA LEU A 281 -23.02 -5.26 -2.73
C LEU A 281 -23.48 -3.84 -2.42
N LEU A 282 -24.66 -3.71 -1.81
CA LEU A 282 -25.17 -2.44 -1.28
C LEU A 282 -24.22 -1.80 -0.25
N SER A 283 -23.45 -2.61 0.49
CA SER A 283 -22.40 -2.11 1.40
C SER A 283 -21.26 -1.39 0.69
N ASP A 284 -21.11 -1.62 -0.62
CA ASP A 284 -20.05 -1.05 -1.44
C ASP A 284 -20.54 0.19 -2.21
N LEU A 285 -21.80 0.57 -2.03
CA LEU A 285 -22.39 1.75 -2.65
C LEU A 285 -21.86 3.00 -1.98
N GLY A 286 -20.87 3.61 -2.61
CA GLY A 286 -20.32 4.89 -2.19
C GLY A 286 -18.93 5.12 -2.77
N VAL A 287 -18.37 6.26 -2.40
CA VAL A 287 -17.03 6.66 -2.83
C VAL A 287 -16.21 7.10 -1.63
N GLN A 288 -14.89 7.09 -1.80
CA GLN A 288 -13.97 7.79 -0.93
C GLN A 288 -13.48 9.04 -1.65
N LEU A 289 -13.44 10.14 -0.91
CA LEU A 289 -12.78 11.37 -1.30
C LEU A 289 -11.42 11.39 -0.60
N VAL A 290 -10.37 11.29 -1.41
CA VAL A 290 -8.98 11.38 -1.00
C VAL A 290 -8.54 12.81 -1.25
N TYR A 291 -7.88 13.41 -0.27
CA TYR A 291 -7.37 14.77 -0.35
C TYR A 291 -6.00 14.82 0.32
N PHE A 292 -5.18 15.80 -0.06
CA PHE A 292 -3.80 15.93 0.40
C PHE A 292 -3.69 17.17 1.28
N PRO A 293 -3.87 17.03 2.59
CA PRO A 293 -4.05 18.19 3.45
C PRO A 293 -2.72 18.84 3.84
N THR A 294 -2.67 20.17 3.81
CA THR A 294 -1.65 20.96 4.52
C THR A 294 -2.02 21.21 6.01
N GLY A 295 -3.22 20.78 6.42
CA GLY A 295 -3.77 21.01 7.76
C GLY A 295 -4.29 19.75 8.46
N SER A 296 -5.06 19.95 9.53
CA SER A 296 -5.62 18.89 10.35
C SER A 296 -6.95 18.34 9.80
N ALA A 297 -7.31 17.12 10.19
CA ALA A 297 -8.63 16.55 9.93
C ALA A 297 -9.81 17.43 10.41
N ALA A 298 -9.64 18.16 11.52
CA ALA A 298 -10.66 19.11 11.98
C ALA A 298 -10.88 20.25 10.98
N GLN A 299 -9.81 20.73 10.35
CA GLN A 299 -9.91 21.70 9.25
C GLN A 299 -10.52 21.05 8.00
N ALA A 300 -10.11 19.83 7.64
CA ALA A 300 -10.70 19.10 6.51
C ALA A 300 -12.23 19.03 6.59
N LYS A 301 -12.77 18.72 7.78
CA LYS A 301 -14.23 18.66 8.05
C LYS A 301 -14.95 19.99 7.87
N THR A 302 -14.24 21.12 7.92
CA THR A 302 -14.80 22.45 7.63
C THR A 302 -14.60 22.86 6.18
N VAL A 303 -13.63 22.26 5.48
CA VAL A 303 -13.32 22.56 4.07
C VAL A 303 -14.31 21.88 3.14
N PHE A 304 -14.60 20.60 3.38
CA PHE A 304 -15.47 19.81 2.53
C PHE A 304 -16.91 19.78 3.03
N SER A 305 -17.85 19.89 2.10
CA SER A 305 -19.28 19.69 2.35
C SER A 305 -19.95 19.04 1.15
N LEU A 306 -21.17 18.56 1.33
CA LEU A 306 -21.92 17.87 0.27
C LEU A 306 -23.15 18.68 -0.09
N ASP A 307 -23.34 18.99 -1.38
CA ASP A 307 -24.55 19.65 -1.87
C ASP A 307 -25.69 18.61 -1.91
N LEU A 308 -26.45 18.54 -0.82
CA LEU A 308 -27.56 17.60 -0.64
C LEU A 308 -28.73 17.85 -1.60
N VAL A 309 -28.79 19.01 -2.26
CA VAL A 309 -29.84 19.31 -3.25
C VAL A 309 -29.44 18.74 -4.62
N ALA A 310 -28.16 18.84 -4.97
CA ALA A 310 -27.63 18.34 -6.23
C ALA A 310 -27.24 16.85 -6.19
N SER A 311 -27.01 16.29 -5.00
CA SER A 311 -26.55 14.91 -4.83
C SER A 311 -27.71 13.94 -4.58
N TYR A 312 -27.68 12.77 -5.24
CA TYR A 312 -28.71 11.74 -5.09
C TYR A 312 -28.21 10.35 -5.48
N TYR A 313 -28.82 9.32 -4.90
CA TYR A 313 -28.71 7.95 -5.39
C TYR A 313 -29.75 7.69 -6.48
N MET A 314 -29.48 6.76 -7.40
CA MET A 314 -30.37 6.44 -8.51
C MET A 314 -30.61 4.94 -8.63
N ASP A 315 -31.80 4.55 -9.06
CA ASP A 315 -32.13 3.16 -9.38
C ASP A 315 -31.39 2.68 -10.64
N ILE A 316 -31.56 1.40 -11.00
CA ILE A 316 -30.92 0.80 -12.19
C ILE A 316 -31.38 1.40 -13.53
N ASN A 317 -32.47 2.17 -13.53
CA ASN A 317 -32.97 2.87 -14.70
C ASN A 317 -32.51 4.34 -14.74
N GLY A 318 -31.76 4.79 -13.73
CA GLY A 318 -31.25 6.16 -13.61
C GLY A 318 -32.22 7.14 -12.97
N PHE A 319 -33.32 6.68 -12.34
CA PHE A 319 -34.24 7.57 -11.62
C PHE A 319 -33.77 7.84 -10.20
N PRO A 320 -33.82 9.09 -9.70
CA PRO A 320 -33.42 9.42 -8.34
C PRO A 320 -34.25 8.67 -7.27
N LEU A 321 -33.55 8.13 -6.27
CA LEU A 321 -34.12 7.50 -5.08
C LEU A 321 -34.30 8.56 -3.99
N GLY A 322 -35.47 9.19 -3.95
CA GLY A 322 -35.74 10.31 -3.01
C GLY A 322 -35.74 9.95 -1.53
N SER A 323 -35.64 8.67 -1.16
CA SER A 323 -35.58 8.20 0.23
C SER A 323 -34.17 7.96 0.75
N VAL A 324 -33.14 8.12 -0.08
CA VAL A 324 -31.75 7.83 0.28
C VAL A 324 -30.93 9.10 0.11
N ALA A 325 -30.37 9.60 1.20
CA ALA A 325 -29.52 10.79 1.20
C ALA A 325 -28.04 10.39 1.30
N PRO A 326 -27.13 11.10 0.61
CA PRO A 326 -25.71 10.93 0.80
C PRO A 326 -25.24 11.55 2.12
N VAL A 327 -24.33 10.85 2.80
CA VAL A 327 -23.67 11.29 4.04
C VAL A 327 -22.18 11.36 3.79
N LEU A 328 -21.58 12.52 4.11
CA LEU A 328 -20.14 12.71 4.11
C LEU A 328 -19.60 12.45 5.53
N THR A 329 -18.76 11.43 5.70
CA THR A 329 -18.17 11.08 7.00
C THR A 329 -16.65 11.02 6.90
N HIS A 330 -15.96 11.73 7.77
CA HIS A 330 -14.51 11.67 7.84
C HIS A 330 -14.07 10.36 8.50
N VAL A 331 -12.97 9.75 8.05
CA VAL A 331 -12.48 8.46 8.57
C VAL A 331 -12.21 8.44 10.08
N GLN A 332 -11.82 9.58 10.67
CA GLN A 332 -11.65 9.71 12.13
C GLN A 332 -12.95 9.68 12.94
N ASP A 333 -14.12 9.77 12.30
CA ASP A 333 -15.44 9.71 12.95
C ASP A 333 -16.10 8.32 12.85
N LEU A 334 -15.41 7.34 12.23
CA LEU A 334 -15.82 5.94 12.11
C LEU A 334 -15.19 5.07 13.21
#